data_AF-A0A958SBS8-F1
#
_entry.id   AF-A0A958SBS8-F1
#
_cell.length_a   1.000
_cell.length_b   1.000
_cell.length_c   1.000
_cell.angle_alpha   90.00
_cell.angle_beta   90.00
_cell.angle_gamma   90.00
#
_symmetry.space_group_name_H-M   'P 1'
#
loop_
_entity.id
_entity.type
_entity.pdbx_description
1 polymer ?
#
loop_
_entity_poly.entity_id
_entity_poly.type
_entity_poly.pdbx_seq_one_letter_code
_entity_poly.pdbx_strand_id
1 'polypeptide(L)'
;MDNIRRYKKGDLVFREGDPSKYIYVVQSGRLALCIDRGGKKFEIMQLGPSQIIGEQAMFSNGKQAYSVEALQESRLMEVPAEILKAQFEKAPPGIKLMVKSLVDETKSSRLALKQARLETEKSPCPQVSVPRIFSLLNLVARHTGKPNADKAGEIEVDWGVLKLYTARLFAESPQRMRSLLDLLYKLGRAQLVIEKNEEGQEELKKCVIHDIQFIEDFAEFYQYNLYKGGKAEIIYVDTLAFKVAKALVLMSLDLEPDFRGAVGIEYDHLLAELKSKFKLDLKSTHLDLLEKKGLLVKRVSKDQAVLLKFDKKEFERVSGFWSVIHEIDKWNEKGLVDLNESEEEGSAEATSQCPQCSGVIQEGHKFCSSCGFKLAA
;
A
#
# COMPACT_ATOMS: atom_id res chain seq x y z
N MET A 1 -37.13 9.81 -28.11
CA MET A 1 -35.90 9.12 -27.67
C MET A 1 -35.98 9.08 -26.15
N ASP A 2 -36.91 8.27 -25.61
CA ASP A 2 -37.46 8.53 -24.27
C ASP A 2 -37.14 7.40 -23.27
N ASN A 3 -36.11 6.60 -23.53
CA ASN A 3 -35.74 5.51 -22.64
C ASN A 3 -34.79 6.00 -21.53
N ILE A 4 -35.32 6.85 -20.65
CA ILE A 4 -34.61 7.33 -19.45
C ILE A 4 -34.90 6.37 -18.29
N ARG A 5 -33.87 5.75 -17.75
CA ARG A 5 -33.96 4.87 -16.59
C ARG A 5 -33.38 5.51 -15.35
N ARG A 6 -34.00 5.24 -14.21
CA ARG A 6 -33.57 5.70 -12.88
C ARG A 6 -32.84 4.58 -12.15
N TYR A 7 -31.75 4.94 -11.49
CA TYR A 7 -30.93 4.07 -10.66
C TYR A 7 -30.77 4.70 -9.29
N LYS A 8 -31.03 3.94 -8.23
CA LYS A 8 -30.77 4.34 -6.84
C LYS A 8 -29.29 4.16 -6.52
N LYS A 9 -28.84 4.76 -5.42
CA LYS A 9 -27.49 4.52 -4.90
C LYS A 9 -27.28 3.02 -4.67
N GLY A 10 -26.16 2.49 -5.16
CA GLY A 10 -25.78 1.08 -5.09
C GLY A 10 -26.28 0.23 -6.27
N ASP A 11 -27.19 0.73 -7.11
CA ASP A 11 -27.68 -0.02 -8.26
C ASP A 11 -26.57 -0.19 -9.30
N LEU A 12 -26.45 -1.40 -9.85
CA LEU A 12 -25.57 -1.68 -10.98
C LEU A 12 -26.28 -1.38 -12.30
N VAL A 13 -25.63 -0.58 -13.14
CA VAL A 13 -26.07 -0.32 -14.52
C VAL A 13 -25.78 -1.54 -15.40
N PHE A 14 -24.56 -2.08 -15.28
CA PHE A 14 -24.14 -3.36 -15.87
C PHE A 14 -22.88 -3.87 -15.15
N ARG A 15 -22.53 -5.14 -15.38
CA ARG A 15 -21.34 -5.80 -14.82
C ARG A 15 -20.25 -6.00 -15.87
N GLU A 16 -19.00 -6.04 -15.42
CA GLU A 16 -17.87 -6.53 -16.22
C GLU A 16 -18.21 -7.92 -16.79
N GLY A 17 -18.03 -8.11 -18.09
CA GLY A 17 -18.36 -9.36 -18.77
C GLY A 17 -19.77 -9.43 -19.37
N ASP A 18 -20.67 -8.52 -19.02
CA ASP A 18 -22.03 -8.50 -19.60
C ASP A 18 -21.97 -8.18 -21.11
N PRO A 19 -22.91 -8.69 -21.92
CA PRO A 19 -23.02 -8.31 -23.33
C PRO A 19 -23.27 -6.80 -23.49
N SER A 20 -22.48 -6.16 -24.36
CA SER A 20 -22.59 -4.71 -24.61
C SER A 20 -23.72 -4.40 -25.60
N LYS A 21 -24.95 -4.24 -25.09
CA LYS A 21 -26.17 -4.02 -25.91
C LYS A 21 -26.64 -2.56 -25.98
N TYR A 22 -26.23 -1.75 -25.03
CA TYR A 22 -26.68 -0.37 -24.86
C TYR A 22 -25.52 0.58 -24.64
N ILE A 23 -25.73 1.82 -25.06
CA ILE A 23 -24.90 2.98 -24.76
C ILE A 23 -25.70 3.85 -23.81
N TYR A 24 -25.06 4.33 -22.76
CA TYR A 24 -25.73 5.11 -21.74
C TYR A 24 -25.16 6.52 -21.71
N VAL A 25 -26.07 7.49 -21.67
CA VAL A 25 -25.72 8.90 -21.44
C VAL A 25 -26.21 9.29 -20.06
N VAL A 26 -25.30 9.78 -19.21
CA VAL A 26 -25.66 10.23 -17.87
C VAL A 26 -26.40 11.58 -17.99
N GLN A 27 -27.67 11.61 -17.63
CA GLN A 27 -28.49 12.82 -17.63
C GLN A 27 -28.33 13.58 -16.30
N SER A 28 -28.36 12.84 -15.19
CA SER A 28 -28.12 13.39 -13.85
C SER A 28 -27.56 12.31 -12.92
N GLY A 29 -26.92 12.74 -11.82
CA GLY A 29 -26.38 11.83 -10.81
C GLY A 29 -24.86 11.63 -10.90
N ARG A 30 -24.36 10.57 -10.25
CA ARG A 30 -22.95 10.18 -10.23
C ARG A 30 -22.86 8.67 -10.29
N LEU A 31 -21.96 8.18 -11.14
CA LEU A 31 -21.67 6.75 -11.27
C LEU A 31 -20.20 6.49 -10.97
N ALA A 32 -19.89 5.29 -10.52
CA ALA A 32 -18.53 4.77 -10.42
C ALA A 32 -18.34 3.70 -11.49
N LEU A 33 -17.22 3.79 -12.21
CA LEU A 33 -16.74 2.74 -13.09
C LEU A 33 -15.79 1.87 -12.29
N CYS A 34 -16.15 0.59 -12.11
CA CYS A 34 -15.53 -0.29 -11.13
C CYS A 34 -15.10 -1.62 -11.74
N ILE A 35 -14.19 -2.31 -11.07
CA ILE A 35 -13.83 -3.70 -11.36
C ILE A 35 -13.88 -4.51 -10.08
N ASP A 36 -14.20 -5.80 -10.22
CA ASP A 36 -14.18 -6.74 -9.10
C ASP A 36 -12.96 -7.67 -9.25
N ARG A 37 -12.16 -7.75 -8.18
CA ARG A 37 -11.03 -8.69 -8.09
C ARG A 37 -10.99 -9.25 -6.68
N GLY A 38 -11.10 -10.58 -6.57
CA GLY A 38 -11.04 -11.27 -5.28
C GLY A 38 -12.15 -10.86 -4.30
N GLY A 39 -13.32 -10.47 -4.81
CA GLY A 39 -14.45 -10.01 -3.97
C GLY A 39 -14.33 -8.57 -3.49
N LYS A 40 -13.28 -7.84 -3.90
CA LYS A 40 -13.11 -6.42 -3.63
C LYS A 40 -13.46 -5.60 -4.88
N LYS A 41 -14.31 -4.60 -4.70
CA LYS A 41 -14.64 -3.60 -5.73
C LYS A 41 -13.63 -2.47 -5.72
N PHE A 42 -13.01 -2.21 -6.87
CA PHE A 42 -12.09 -1.10 -7.08
C PHE A 42 -12.71 -0.06 -8.00
N GLU A 43 -12.81 1.18 -7.55
CA GLU A 43 -13.23 2.31 -8.37
C GLU A 43 -12.08 2.77 -9.26
N ILE A 44 -12.30 2.80 -10.57
CA ILE A 44 -11.33 3.27 -11.57
C ILE A 44 -11.47 4.78 -11.75
N MET A 45 -12.71 5.24 -11.92
CA MET A 45 -13.06 6.65 -12.07
C MET A 45 -14.54 6.88 -11.78
N GLN A 46 -14.89 8.14 -11.51
CA GLN A 46 -16.29 8.58 -11.41
C GLN A 46 -16.78 9.21 -12.69
N LEU A 47 -18.08 9.08 -12.92
CA LEU A 47 -18.78 9.62 -14.07
C LEU A 47 -19.93 10.54 -13.62
N GLY A 48 -20.24 11.56 -14.40
CA GLY A 48 -21.28 12.54 -14.15
C GLY A 48 -22.04 12.94 -15.42
N PRO A 49 -22.90 13.97 -15.32
CA PRO A 49 -23.75 14.41 -16.43
C PRO A 49 -22.98 14.63 -17.74
N SER A 50 -23.64 14.32 -18.86
CA SER A 50 -23.13 14.40 -20.24
C SER A 50 -22.02 13.40 -20.60
N GLN A 51 -21.53 12.59 -19.66
CA GLN A 51 -20.59 11.52 -20.00
C GLN A 51 -21.32 10.30 -20.55
N ILE A 52 -20.63 9.59 -21.46
CA ILE A 52 -21.13 8.42 -22.17
C ILE A 52 -20.38 7.18 -21.67
N ILE A 53 -21.11 6.08 -21.47
CA ILE A 53 -20.54 4.76 -21.17
C ILE A 53 -21.12 3.68 -22.07
N GLY A 54 -20.38 2.59 -22.22
CA GLY A 54 -20.77 1.51 -23.12
C GLY A 54 -20.58 1.86 -24.59
N GLU A 55 -19.87 2.97 -24.90
CA GLU A 55 -19.65 3.46 -26.27
C GLU A 55 -19.02 2.42 -27.20
N GLN A 56 -18.27 1.46 -26.64
CA GLN A 56 -17.69 0.33 -27.38
C GLN A 56 -18.74 -0.57 -28.04
N ALA A 57 -19.97 -0.59 -27.53
CA ALA A 57 -21.08 -1.32 -28.13
C ALA A 57 -21.34 -0.90 -29.58
N MET A 58 -20.99 0.35 -29.97
CA MET A 58 -21.12 0.80 -31.35
C MET A 58 -20.23 0.03 -32.33
N PHE A 59 -19.01 -0.33 -31.92
CA PHE A 59 -18.00 -0.83 -32.85
C PHE A 59 -17.59 -2.29 -32.58
N SER A 60 -18.08 -2.87 -31.48
CA SER A 60 -17.75 -4.23 -31.08
C SER A 60 -18.95 -4.92 -30.46
N ASN A 61 -19.18 -6.18 -30.83
CA ASN A 61 -20.12 -7.06 -30.14
C ASN A 61 -19.49 -7.68 -28.88
N GLY A 62 -18.57 -6.96 -28.25
CA GLY A 62 -17.80 -7.39 -27.11
C GLY A 62 -18.58 -7.37 -25.80
N LYS A 63 -17.88 -7.77 -24.75
CA LYS A 63 -18.35 -7.69 -23.37
C LYS A 63 -17.98 -6.35 -22.74
N GLN A 64 -18.72 -5.92 -21.73
CA GLN A 64 -18.37 -4.75 -20.93
C GLN A 64 -17.02 -4.96 -20.25
N ALA A 65 -16.11 -4.00 -20.41
CA ALA A 65 -14.75 -4.09 -19.86
C ALA A 65 -14.66 -3.76 -18.35
N TYR A 66 -15.76 -3.30 -17.76
CA TYR A 66 -15.88 -2.83 -16.38
C TYR A 66 -17.35 -2.92 -15.94
N SER A 67 -17.58 -2.86 -14.63
CA SER A 67 -18.90 -2.67 -14.03
C SER A 67 -19.18 -1.18 -13.86
N VAL A 68 -20.46 -0.80 -13.80
CA VAL A 68 -20.85 0.58 -13.46
C VAL A 68 -21.91 0.56 -12.36
N GLU A 69 -21.67 1.32 -11.30
CA GLU A 69 -22.53 1.43 -10.11
C GLU A 69 -22.97 2.88 -9.87
N ALA A 70 -24.21 3.10 -9.45
CA ALA A 70 -24.68 4.42 -9.08
C ALA A 70 -24.22 4.82 -7.67
N LEU A 71 -23.48 5.93 -7.56
CA LEU A 71 -23.02 6.48 -6.26
C LEU A 71 -24.11 7.29 -5.55
N GLN A 72 -25.12 7.74 -6.30
CA GLN A 72 -26.32 8.45 -5.84
C GLN A 72 -27.45 8.22 -6.83
N GLU A 73 -28.67 8.71 -6.52
CA GLU A 73 -29.78 8.63 -7.47
C GLU A 73 -29.38 9.27 -8.82
N SER A 74 -29.46 8.46 -9.88
CA SER A 74 -28.94 8.79 -11.20
C SER A 74 -29.95 8.48 -12.29
N ARG A 75 -29.97 9.31 -13.34
CA ARG A 75 -30.83 9.14 -14.52
C ARG A 75 -29.94 8.92 -15.73
N LEU A 76 -30.14 7.82 -16.43
CA LEU A 76 -29.38 7.47 -17.62
C LEU A 76 -30.34 7.33 -18.79
N MET A 77 -29.96 7.88 -19.94
CA MET A 77 -30.60 7.58 -21.21
C MET A 77 -29.97 6.31 -21.78
N GLU A 78 -30.75 5.25 -21.94
CA GLU A 78 -30.32 3.98 -22.54
C GLU A 78 -30.60 4.00 -24.05
N VAL A 79 -29.54 3.95 -24.85
CA VAL A 79 -29.64 3.93 -26.31
C VAL A 79 -29.21 2.55 -26.83
N PRO A 80 -30.10 1.78 -27.47
CA PRO A 80 -29.71 0.51 -28.10
C PRO A 80 -28.57 0.71 -29.10
N ALA A 81 -27.52 -0.09 -28.97
CA ALA A 81 -26.32 0.07 -29.80
C ALA A 81 -26.64 -0.07 -31.30
N GLU A 82 -27.55 -0.98 -31.67
CA GLU A 82 -27.97 -1.22 -33.06
C GLU A 82 -28.61 0.03 -33.71
N ILE A 83 -29.35 0.84 -32.94
CA ILE A 83 -29.94 2.08 -33.45
C ILE A 83 -28.83 3.08 -33.79
N LEU A 84 -27.85 3.24 -32.89
CA LEU A 84 -26.73 4.13 -33.11
C LEU A 84 -25.81 3.64 -34.23
N LYS A 85 -25.57 2.33 -34.36
CA LYS A 85 -24.84 1.72 -35.48
C LYS A 85 -25.51 2.06 -36.82
N ALA A 86 -26.82 1.86 -36.92
CA ALA A 86 -27.56 2.16 -38.15
C ALA A 86 -27.50 3.64 -38.55
N GLN A 87 -27.48 4.55 -37.57
CA GLN A 87 -27.30 5.98 -37.81
C GLN A 87 -25.85 6.33 -38.17
N PHE A 88 -24.89 5.74 -37.46
CA PHE A 88 -23.47 5.89 -37.73
C PHE A 88 -23.13 5.46 -39.16
N GLU A 89 -23.71 4.37 -39.66
CA GLU A 89 -23.47 3.91 -41.03
C GLU A 89 -23.95 4.87 -42.12
N LYS A 90 -24.91 5.75 -41.81
CA LYS A 90 -25.39 6.78 -42.73
C LYS A 90 -24.58 8.08 -42.65
N ALA A 91 -23.67 8.20 -41.68
CA ALA A 91 -22.89 9.41 -41.49
C ALA A 91 -21.84 9.59 -42.61
N PRO A 92 -21.47 10.84 -42.95
CA PRO A 92 -20.35 11.13 -43.84
C PRO A 92 -19.04 10.46 -43.41
N PRO A 93 -18.17 10.01 -44.34
CA PRO A 93 -16.94 9.30 -44.02
C PRO A 93 -16.02 10.01 -43.00
N GLY A 94 -15.91 11.34 -43.10
CA GLY A 94 -15.11 12.14 -42.16
C GLY A 94 -15.62 12.07 -40.72
N ILE A 95 -16.95 12.11 -40.52
CA ILE A 95 -17.58 11.98 -39.20
C ILE A 95 -17.37 10.56 -38.66
N LYS A 96 -17.50 9.53 -39.53
CA LYS A 96 -17.25 8.14 -39.14
C LYS A 96 -15.84 7.97 -38.56
N LEU A 97 -14.83 8.49 -39.27
CA LEU A 97 -13.43 8.43 -38.83
C LEU A 97 -13.21 9.17 -37.51
N MET A 98 -13.75 10.38 -37.38
CA MET A 98 -13.60 11.19 -36.17
C MET A 98 -14.22 10.51 -34.94
N VAL A 99 -15.47 10.04 -35.05
CA VAL A 99 -16.17 9.38 -33.94
C VAL A 99 -15.48 8.06 -33.58
N LYS A 100 -15.07 7.26 -34.57
CA LYS A 100 -14.32 6.01 -34.31
C LYS A 100 -13.01 6.30 -33.57
N SER A 101 -12.24 7.29 -34.03
CA SER A 101 -10.99 7.70 -33.37
C SER A 101 -11.22 8.09 -31.91
N LEU A 102 -12.23 8.91 -31.61
CA LEU A 102 -12.55 9.33 -30.25
C LEU A 102 -12.99 8.18 -29.35
N VAL A 103 -13.75 7.22 -29.89
CA VAL A 103 -14.18 6.04 -29.13
C VAL A 103 -13.01 5.10 -28.87
N ASP A 104 -12.13 4.88 -29.85
CA ASP A 104 -10.93 4.06 -29.69
C ASP A 104 -9.93 4.69 -28.69
N GLU A 105 -9.78 6.02 -28.72
CA GLU A 105 -8.99 6.77 -27.73
C GLU A 105 -9.61 6.66 -26.33
N THR A 106 -10.91 6.91 -26.18
CA THR A 106 -11.62 6.79 -24.90
C THR A 106 -11.48 5.38 -24.31
N LYS A 107 -11.61 4.35 -25.16
CA LYS A 107 -11.38 2.95 -24.77
C LYS A 107 -9.96 2.75 -24.25
N SER A 108 -8.97 3.23 -25.00
CA SER A 108 -7.55 3.05 -24.67
C SER A 108 -7.20 3.76 -23.36
N SER A 109 -7.67 4.99 -23.15
CA SER A 109 -7.48 5.73 -21.91
C SER A 109 -8.13 5.04 -20.71
N ARG A 110 -9.37 4.54 -20.86
CA ARG A 110 -10.06 3.81 -19.78
C ARG A 110 -9.37 2.48 -19.44
N LEU A 111 -8.86 1.76 -20.44
CA LEU A 111 -8.09 0.52 -20.23
C LEU A 111 -6.75 0.79 -19.56
N ALA A 112 -6.03 1.84 -19.96
CA ALA A 112 -4.80 2.26 -19.31
C ALA A 112 -5.05 2.65 -17.84
N LEU A 113 -6.13 3.40 -17.56
CA LEU A 113 -6.53 3.69 -16.18
C LEU A 113 -6.86 2.43 -15.39
N LYS A 114 -7.58 1.47 -15.99
CA LYS A 114 -7.86 0.17 -15.37
C LYS A 114 -6.55 -0.57 -15.03
N GLN A 115 -5.59 -0.63 -15.94
CA GLN A 115 -4.30 -1.29 -15.72
C GLN A 115 -3.48 -0.59 -14.64
N ALA A 116 -3.32 0.72 -14.73
CA ALA A 116 -2.58 1.51 -13.75
C ALA A 116 -3.19 1.35 -12.35
N ARG A 117 -4.53 1.42 -12.22
CA ARG A 117 -5.22 1.18 -10.96
C ARG A 117 -4.96 -0.23 -10.46
N LEU A 118 -5.13 -1.26 -11.30
CA LEU A 118 -4.84 -2.65 -10.93
C LEU A 118 -3.40 -2.86 -10.45
N GLU A 119 -2.41 -2.29 -11.13
CA GLU A 119 -1.00 -2.40 -10.75
C GLU A 119 -0.73 -1.73 -9.41
N THR A 120 -1.25 -0.52 -9.20
CA THR A 120 -1.10 0.20 -7.92
C THR A 120 -1.89 -0.41 -6.77
N GLU A 121 -2.87 -1.27 -7.04
CA GLU A 121 -3.67 -1.98 -6.02
C GLU A 121 -3.16 -3.39 -5.74
N LYS A 122 -2.25 -3.94 -6.57
CA LYS A 122 -1.56 -5.20 -6.25
C LYS A 122 -0.70 -5.09 -4.99
N SER A 123 -0.21 -3.89 -4.69
CA SER A 123 0.65 -3.64 -3.55
C SER A 123 -0.05 -2.68 -2.58
N PRO A 124 -0.18 -3.03 -1.28
CA PRO A 124 -0.87 -2.22 -0.29
C PRO A 124 -0.33 -0.79 -0.14
N CYS A 125 0.98 -0.57 -0.32
CA CYS A 125 1.59 0.75 -0.20
C CYS A 125 2.83 0.86 -1.11
N PRO A 126 2.66 1.11 -2.43
CA PRO A 126 3.78 1.21 -3.36
C PRO A 126 4.75 2.32 -2.96
N GLN A 127 6.07 2.11 -3.09
CA GLN A 127 7.11 3.04 -2.60
C GLN A 127 6.90 4.50 -3.02
N VAL A 128 6.54 4.75 -4.28
CA VAL A 128 6.30 6.12 -4.80
C VAL A 128 5.09 6.79 -4.13
N SER A 129 4.14 5.99 -3.64
CA SER A 129 2.96 6.48 -2.94
C SER A 129 3.15 6.59 -1.42
N VAL A 130 4.18 6.00 -0.83
CA VAL A 130 4.39 5.98 0.63
C VAL A 130 4.34 7.40 1.23
N PRO A 131 5.13 8.39 0.77
CA PRO A 131 5.07 9.73 1.35
C PRO A 131 3.69 10.34 1.23
N ARG A 132 3.08 10.20 0.05
CA ARG A 132 1.77 10.78 -0.26
C ARG A 132 0.68 10.22 0.65
N ILE A 133 0.60 8.90 0.84
CA ILE A 133 -0.46 8.27 1.64
C ILE A 133 -0.28 8.62 3.12
N PHE A 134 0.95 8.61 3.65
CA PHE A 134 1.22 9.02 5.03
C PHE A 134 0.94 10.51 5.26
N SER A 135 1.36 11.38 4.34
CA SER A 135 1.01 12.82 4.40
C SER A 135 -0.50 13.05 4.32
N LEU A 136 -1.23 12.28 3.51
CA LEU A 136 -2.68 12.37 3.42
C LEU A 136 -3.36 11.92 4.71
N LEU A 137 -2.89 10.82 5.31
CA LEU A 137 -3.37 10.38 6.62
C LEU A 137 -3.13 11.47 7.67
N ASN A 138 -1.91 12.01 7.74
CA ASN A 138 -1.56 13.10 8.66
C ASN A 138 -2.46 14.33 8.47
N LEU A 139 -2.60 14.80 7.23
CA LEU A 139 -3.40 15.98 6.89
C LEU A 139 -4.86 15.81 7.29
N VAL A 140 -5.49 14.70 6.88
CA VAL A 140 -6.91 14.46 7.15
C VAL A 140 -7.15 14.20 8.62
N ALA A 141 -6.26 13.45 9.29
CA ALA A 141 -6.34 13.22 10.72
C ALA A 141 -6.25 14.54 11.50
N ARG A 142 -5.26 15.40 11.23
CA ARG A 142 -5.14 16.71 11.90
C ARG A 142 -6.30 17.65 11.60
N HIS A 143 -6.89 17.57 10.40
CA HIS A 143 -8.00 18.44 10.01
C HIS A 143 -9.35 18.01 10.61
N THR A 144 -9.62 16.71 10.67
CA THR A 144 -10.95 16.16 11.00
C THR A 144 -11.00 15.38 12.32
N GLY A 145 -9.84 14.98 12.82
CA GLY A 145 -9.70 14.16 14.01
C GLY A 145 -9.86 14.94 15.31
N LYS A 146 -10.17 14.21 16.37
CA LYS A 146 -10.29 14.71 17.73
C LYS A 146 -9.02 14.33 18.49
N PRO A 147 -8.17 15.30 18.87
CA PRO A 147 -6.98 15.00 19.67
C PRO A 147 -7.39 14.51 21.05
N ASN A 148 -6.64 13.55 21.60
CA ASN A 148 -6.83 13.10 22.97
C ASN A 148 -6.22 14.13 23.95
N ALA A 149 -6.97 14.52 24.98
CA ALA A 149 -6.49 15.45 25.99
C ALA A 149 -5.43 14.85 26.92
N ASP A 150 -5.50 13.54 27.17
CA ASP A 150 -4.65 12.84 28.14
C ASP A 150 -3.34 12.32 27.53
N LYS A 151 -3.34 12.06 26.21
CA LYS A 151 -2.20 11.52 25.48
C LYS A 151 -1.81 12.46 24.34
N ALA A 152 -0.74 13.22 24.56
CA ALA A 152 -0.21 14.13 23.55
C ALA A 152 0.18 13.36 22.27
N GLY A 153 -0.28 13.84 21.12
CA GLY A 153 -0.01 13.23 19.81
C GLY A 153 -1.02 12.16 19.38
N GLU A 154 -1.88 11.68 20.29
CA GLU A 154 -2.93 10.72 19.95
C GLU A 154 -4.14 11.43 19.33
N ILE A 155 -4.67 10.89 18.23
CA ILE A 155 -5.80 11.48 17.51
C ILE A 155 -6.81 10.42 17.06
N GLU A 156 -8.08 10.62 17.40
CA GLU A 156 -9.20 9.78 16.95
C GLU A 156 -9.79 10.34 15.66
N VAL A 157 -9.95 9.48 14.64
CA VAL A 157 -10.50 9.85 13.34
C VAL A 157 -11.63 8.89 12.96
N ASP A 158 -12.75 9.44 12.48
CA ASP A 158 -13.86 8.67 11.92
C ASP A 158 -13.49 8.09 10.55
N TRP A 159 -13.73 6.80 10.33
CA TRP A 159 -13.40 6.12 9.07
C TRP A 159 -14.23 6.63 7.90
N GLY A 160 -15.52 6.92 8.11
CA GLY A 160 -16.39 7.44 7.07
C GLY A 160 -15.90 8.80 6.56
N VAL A 161 -15.51 9.69 7.48
CA VAL A 161 -14.91 10.99 7.16
C VAL A 161 -13.56 10.81 6.48
N LEU A 162 -12.66 10.01 7.05
CA LEU A 162 -11.33 9.76 6.49
C LEU A 162 -11.43 9.22 5.06
N LYS A 163 -12.24 8.18 4.85
CA LYS A 163 -12.54 7.59 3.54
C LYS A 163 -13.10 8.60 2.56
N LEU A 164 -14.03 9.45 3.00
CA LEU A 164 -14.67 10.45 2.13
C LEU A 164 -13.67 11.53 1.70
N TYR A 165 -12.88 12.06 2.63
CA TYR A 165 -11.89 13.11 2.35
C TYR A 165 -10.77 12.59 1.45
N THR A 166 -10.18 11.44 1.79
CA THR A 166 -9.06 10.88 1.02
C THR A 166 -9.50 10.50 -0.40
N ALA A 167 -10.67 9.88 -0.55
CA ALA A 167 -11.19 9.50 -1.86
C ALA A 167 -11.64 10.69 -2.70
N ARG A 168 -12.40 11.65 -2.12
CA ARG A 168 -13.00 12.73 -2.90
C ARG A 168 -12.04 13.87 -3.20
N LEU A 169 -11.22 14.28 -2.23
CA LEU A 169 -10.34 15.43 -2.39
C LEU A 169 -9.02 15.06 -3.06
N PHE A 170 -8.51 13.86 -2.78
CA PHE A 170 -7.17 13.45 -3.18
C PHE A 170 -7.14 12.26 -4.14
N ALA A 171 -8.33 11.80 -4.59
CA ALA A 171 -8.50 10.66 -5.49
C ALA A 171 -7.79 9.40 -5.01
N GLU A 172 -7.71 9.24 -3.68
CA GLU A 172 -7.01 8.14 -3.04
C GLU A 172 -7.93 6.95 -2.77
N SER A 173 -7.42 5.75 -3.02
CA SER A 173 -8.19 4.53 -2.85
C SER A 173 -8.54 4.30 -1.37
N PRO A 174 -9.84 4.12 -1.03
CA PRO A 174 -10.24 3.70 0.31
C PRO A 174 -9.55 2.42 0.75
N GLN A 175 -9.34 1.47 -0.17
CA GLN A 175 -8.67 0.21 0.14
C GLN A 175 -7.22 0.45 0.53
N ARG A 176 -6.53 1.38 -0.14
CA ARG A 176 -5.14 1.73 0.20
C ARG A 176 -5.03 2.39 1.57
N MET A 177 -5.94 3.33 1.86
CA MET A 177 -6.01 3.95 3.18
C MET A 177 -6.32 2.91 4.28
N ARG A 178 -7.22 1.96 3.98
CA ARG A 178 -7.52 0.85 4.89
C ARG A 178 -6.29 -0.02 5.15
N SER A 179 -5.57 -0.44 4.11
CA SER A 179 -4.35 -1.24 4.26
C SER A 179 -3.27 -0.51 5.06
N LEU A 180 -3.14 0.82 4.90
CA LEU A 180 -2.23 1.61 5.74
C LEU A 180 -2.62 1.55 7.21
N LEU A 181 -3.92 1.72 7.52
CA LEU A 181 -4.41 1.62 8.90
C LEU A 181 -4.20 0.23 9.50
N ASP A 182 -4.41 -0.83 8.71
CA ASP A 182 -4.15 -2.21 9.12
C ASP A 182 -2.64 -2.44 9.41
N LEU A 183 -1.76 -1.86 8.59
CA LEU A 183 -0.31 -1.89 8.82
C LEU A 183 0.09 -1.14 10.09
N LEU A 184 -0.45 0.06 10.31
CA LEU A 184 -0.18 0.83 11.53
C LEU A 184 -0.71 0.13 12.78
N TYR A 185 -1.83 -0.58 12.67
CA TYR A 185 -2.38 -1.40 13.75
C TYR A 185 -1.44 -2.54 14.13
N LYS A 186 -0.90 -3.28 13.13
CA LYS A 186 0.08 -4.33 13.39
C LYS A 186 1.33 -3.83 14.09
N LEU A 187 1.83 -2.67 13.69
CA LEU A 187 2.99 -2.03 14.30
C LEU A 187 2.71 -1.40 15.68
N GLY A 188 1.48 -1.54 16.21
CA GLY A 188 1.08 -0.93 17.48
C GLY A 188 1.04 0.60 17.46
N ARG A 189 0.94 1.21 16.27
CA ARG A 189 0.92 2.68 16.07
C ARG A 189 -0.49 3.23 15.87
N ALA A 190 -1.47 2.36 15.66
CA ALA A 190 -2.87 2.72 15.61
C ALA A 190 -3.74 1.66 16.29
N GLN A 191 -4.93 2.05 16.73
CA GLN A 191 -5.98 1.16 17.18
C GLN A 191 -7.19 1.29 16.26
N LEU A 192 -7.80 0.16 15.90
CA LEU A 192 -8.95 0.11 15.00
C LEU A 192 -10.20 -0.28 15.78
N VAL A 193 -11.28 0.50 15.63
CA VAL A 193 -12.58 0.21 16.23
C VAL A 193 -13.51 -0.33 15.15
N ILE A 194 -13.72 -1.64 15.20
CA ILE A 194 -14.54 -2.39 14.24
C ILE A 194 -15.86 -2.73 14.93
N GLU A 195 -16.98 -2.42 14.26
CA GLU A 195 -18.33 -2.72 14.76
C GLU A 195 -19.09 -3.56 13.72
N LYS A 196 -20.05 -4.36 14.17
CA LYS A 196 -20.93 -5.11 13.27
C LYS A 196 -22.11 -4.24 12.86
N ASN A 197 -22.31 -4.11 11.55
CA ASN A 197 -23.48 -3.43 10.98
C ASN A 197 -24.76 -4.26 11.18
N GLU A 198 -25.92 -3.67 10.86
CA GLU A 198 -27.25 -4.31 10.95
C GLU A 198 -27.33 -5.65 10.18
N GLU A 199 -26.49 -5.84 9.16
CA GLU A 199 -26.36 -7.06 8.36
C GLU A 199 -25.33 -8.07 8.90
N GLY A 200 -24.75 -7.82 10.08
CA GLY A 200 -23.75 -8.68 10.73
C GLY A 200 -22.33 -8.59 10.16
N GLN A 201 -22.10 -7.74 9.16
CA GLN A 201 -20.78 -7.51 8.57
C GLN A 201 -19.93 -6.59 9.44
N GLU A 202 -18.65 -6.94 9.61
CA GLU A 202 -17.67 -6.15 10.34
C GLU A 202 -17.23 -4.94 9.50
N GLU A 203 -17.43 -3.73 10.04
CA GLU A 203 -17.04 -2.47 9.41
C GLU A 203 -16.18 -1.63 10.36
N LEU A 204 -15.10 -1.06 9.83
CA LEU A 204 -14.32 -0.06 10.55
C LEU A 204 -15.17 1.19 10.76
N LYS A 205 -15.32 1.63 12.01
CA LYS A 205 -15.99 2.91 12.33
C LYS A 205 -14.98 4.01 12.59
N LYS A 206 -13.93 3.71 13.36
CA LYS A 206 -12.93 4.71 13.77
C LYS A 206 -11.54 4.12 13.84
N CYS A 207 -10.54 4.98 13.74
CA CYS A 207 -9.16 4.66 14.04
C CYS A 207 -8.57 5.69 15.00
N VAL A 208 -7.77 5.22 15.95
CA VAL A 208 -6.99 6.07 16.86
C VAL A 208 -5.53 5.93 16.45
N ILE A 209 -4.88 7.03 16.07
CA ILE A 209 -3.45 7.06 15.76
C ILE A 209 -2.74 7.50 17.03
N HIS A 210 -1.82 6.69 17.55
CA HIS A 210 -1.18 6.95 18.86
C HIS A 210 -0.16 8.09 18.83
N ASP A 211 0.52 8.27 17.70
CA ASP A 211 1.51 9.34 17.51
C ASP A 211 1.39 9.90 16.10
N ILE A 212 0.67 11.01 15.98
CA ILE A 212 0.48 11.70 14.70
C ILE A 212 1.76 12.39 14.21
N GLN A 213 2.64 12.80 15.13
CA GLN A 213 3.90 13.45 14.77
C GLN A 213 4.84 12.44 14.11
N PHE A 214 4.87 11.21 14.60
CA PHE A 214 5.62 10.13 13.96
C PHE A 214 5.17 9.89 12.50
N ILE A 215 3.87 9.97 12.20
CA ILE A 215 3.35 9.79 10.82
C ILE A 215 3.85 10.91 9.91
N GLU A 216 3.88 12.15 10.40
CA GLU A 216 4.43 13.30 9.69
C GLU A 216 5.93 13.17 9.46
N ASP A 217 6.70 12.93 10.53
CA ASP A 217 8.15 12.80 10.47
C ASP A 217 8.57 11.65 9.54
N PHE A 218 7.83 10.54 9.55
CA PHE A 218 8.06 9.41 8.64
C PHE A 218 7.81 9.81 7.18
N ALA A 219 6.72 10.52 6.89
CA ALA A 219 6.39 10.97 5.54
C ALA A 219 7.47 11.91 5.00
N GLU A 220 7.91 12.87 5.81
CA GLU A 220 8.99 13.79 5.46
C GLU A 220 10.33 13.08 5.26
N PHE A 221 10.69 12.17 6.18
CA PHE A 221 11.88 11.35 6.08
C PHE A 221 11.89 10.55 4.77
N TYR A 222 10.80 9.87 4.45
CA TYR A 222 10.71 9.07 3.24
C TYR A 222 10.76 9.95 1.98
N GLN A 223 9.99 11.04 1.95
CA GLN A 223 9.97 11.99 0.83
C GLN A 223 11.36 12.58 0.57
N TYR A 224 12.04 13.05 1.63
CA TYR A 224 13.36 13.65 1.53
C TYR A 224 14.35 12.68 0.90
N ASN A 225 14.41 11.44 1.40
CA ASN A 225 15.35 10.44 0.92
C ASN A 225 14.99 9.82 -0.44
N LEU A 226 13.71 9.89 -0.84
CA LEU A 226 13.27 9.45 -2.17
C LEU A 226 13.64 10.45 -3.28
N TYR A 227 13.53 11.76 -3.02
CA TYR A 227 13.66 12.79 -4.08
C TYR A 227 14.90 13.69 -3.98
N LYS A 228 15.41 14.00 -2.78
CA LYS A 228 16.62 14.81 -2.61
C LYS A 228 17.82 13.86 -2.51
N GLY A 229 18.43 13.56 -3.66
CA GLY A 229 19.44 12.52 -3.89
C GLY A 229 20.75 12.62 -3.08
N GLY A 230 20.68 12.44 -1.76
CA GLY A 230 21.83 12.37 -0.85
C GLY A 230 22.11 10.96 -0.34
N LYS A 231 21.07 10.17 0.03
CA LYS A 231 21.17 8.80 0.59
C LYS A 231 19.89 7.95 0.38
N ALA A 232 19.49 7.68 -0.86
CA ALA A 232 18.31 6.83 -1.12
C ALA A 232 18.42 5.43 -0.49
N GLU A 233 19.64 4.94 -0.25
CA GLU A 233 19.94 3.67 0.45
C GLU A 233 19.28 3.52 1.84
N ILE A 234 18.99 4.63 2.54
CA ILE A 234 18.40 4.57 3.89
C ILE A 234 16.94 4.13 3.89
N ILE A 235 16.21 4.33 2.79
CA ILE A 235 14.82 3.89 2.66
C ILE A 235 14.71 2.46 2.11
N TYR A 236 15.82 1.83 1.70
CA TYR A 236 15.86 0.41 1.38
C TYR A 236 16.34 -0.34 2.62
N VAL A 237 15.43 -0.99 3.33
CA VAL A 237 15.77 -1.64 4.61
C VAL A 237 16.47 -2.97 4.36
N ASP A 238 17.70 -3.08 4.86
CA ASP A 238 18.38 -4.37 4.95
C ASP A 238 17.99 -5.03 6.29
N THR A 239 17.54 -6.29 6.22
CA THR A 239 17.05 -7.03 7.39
C THR A 239 18.10 -7.18 8.49
N LEU A 240 19.39 -7.34 8.14
CA LEU A 240 20.47 -7.45 9.12
C LEU A 240 20.74 -6.08 9.77
N ALA A 241 20.85 -5.02 8.96
CA ALA A 241 21.03 -3.66 9.46
C ALA A 241 19.88 -3.25 10.40
N PHE A 242 18.64 -3.58 10.03
CA PHE A 242 17.47 -3.31 10.87
C PHE A 242 17.52 -4.04 12.21
N LYS A 243 17.85 -5.33 12.22
CA LYS A 243 18.01 -6.11 13.47
C LYS A 243 19.08 -5.53 14.38
N VAL A 244 20.22 -5.12 13.84
CA VAL A 244 21.30 -4.51 14.64
C VAL A 244 20.87 -3.14 15.19
N ALA A 245 20.23 -2.30 14.38
CA ALA A 245 19.70 -1.01 14.84
C ALA A 245 18.65 -1.20 15.95
N LYS A 246 17.73 -2.15 15.79
CA LYS A 246 16.70 -2.48 16.81
C LYS A 246 17.33 -2.98 18.11
N ALA A 247 18.37 -3.82 18.04
CA ALA A 247 19.10 -4.29 19.22
C ALA A 247 19.79 -3.14 19.96
N LEU A 248 20.46 -2.24 19.23
CA LEU A 248 21.09 -1.04 19.82
C LEU A 248 20.07 -0.15 20.53
N VAL A 249 18.90 0.08 19.92
CA VAL A 249 17.82 0.85 20.55
C VAL A 249 17.34 0.16 21.84
N LEU A 250 17.00 -1.13 21.80
CA LEU A 250 16.53 -1.88 22.97
C LEU A 250 17.53 -1.83 24.13
N MET A 251 18.82 -1.98 23.84
CA MET A 251 19.88 -1.96 24.86
C MET A 251 20.18 -0.56 25.41
N SER A 252 19.75 0.50 24.71
CA SER A 252 19.94 1.89 25.14
C SER A 252 18.77 2.48 25.89
N LEU A 253 17.66 1.74 26.06
CA LEU A 253 16.46 2.22 26.74
C LEU A 253 16.78 2.79 28.13
N ASP A 254 17.55 2.04 28.93
CA ASP A 254 17.91 2.40 30.31
C ASP A 254 19.18 3.26 30.42
N LEU A 255 19.79 3.65 29.29
CA LEU A 255 21.02 4.46 29.28
C LEU A 255 20.69 5.96 29.16
N GLU A 256 21.34 6.76 30.00
CA GLU A 256 21.30 8.21 29.90
C GLU A 256 22.25 8.72 28.81
N PRO A 257 21.77 9.57 27.88
CA PRO A 257 22.61 10.13 26.84
C PRO A 257 23.57 11.20 27.39
N ASP A 258 24.74 11.33 26.76
CA ASP A 258 25.69 12.40 27.05
C ASP A 258 25.18 13.78 26.57
N PHE A 259 25.96 14.84 26.82
CA PHE A 259 25.62 16.22 26.43
C PHE A 259 25.41 16.42 24.92
N ARG A 260 25.83 15.45 24.08
CA ARG A 260 25.62 15.46 22.63
C ARG A 260 24.50 14.52 22.19
N GLY A 261 23.78 13.89 23.13
CA GLY A 261 22.71 12.93 22.83
C GLY A 261 23.21 11.49 22.60
N ALA A 262 24.50 11.21 22.79
CA ALA A 262 25.08 9.91 22.48
C ALA A 262 25.09 8.97 23.69
N VAL A 263 24.83 7.69 23.44
CA VAL A 263 24.92 6.59 24.41
C VAL A 263 26.04 5.63 24.02
N GLY A 264 26.59 4.93 25.01
CA GLY A 264 27.67 3.96 24.82
C GLY A 264 27.24 2.55 25.25
N ILE A 265 27.38 1.57 24.36
CA ILE A 265 27.10 0.16 24.65
C ILE A 265 28.37 -0.66 24.46
N GLU A 266 28.65 -1.60 25.36
CA GLU A 266 29.77 -2.54 25.22
C GLU A 266 29.53 -3.53 24.08
N TYR A 267 30.54 -3.70 23.22
CA TYR A 267 30.47 -4.57 22.05
C TYR A 267 30.16 -6.03 22.41
N ASP A 268 30.74 -6.55 23.48
CA ASP A 268 30.56 -7.93 23.92
C ASP A 268 29.13 -8.18 24.44
N HIS A 269 28.53 -7.19 25.10
CA HIS A 269 27.14 -7.27 25.53
C HIS A 269 26.19 -7.24 24.31
N LEU A 270 26.48 -6.42 23.30
CA LEU A 270 25.72 -6.39 22.05
C LEU A 270 25.80 -7.74 21.31
N LEU A 271 26.99 -8.37 21.29
CA LEU A 271 27.17 -9.70 20.71
C LEU A 271 26.31 -10.76 21.40
N ALA A 272 26.26 -10.73 22.74
CA ALA A 272 25.45 -11.67 23.52
C ALA A 272 23.95 -11.49 23.24
N GLU A 273 23.49 -10.24 23.18
CA GLU A 273 22.08 -9.92 22.95
C GLU A 273 21.60 -10.23 21.52
N LEU A 274 22.45 -9.99 20.51
CA LEU A 274 22.15 -10.35 19.13
C LEU A 274 22.08 -11.86 18.92
N LYS A 275 22.91 -12.64 19.63
CA LYS A 275 22.83 -14.10 19.62
C LYS A 275 21.59 -14.62 20.33
N SER A 276 21.25 -14.05 21.49
CA SER A 276 20.13 -14.53 22.31
C SER A 276 18.77 -14.19 21.72
N LYS A 277 18.53 -12.92 21.36
CA LYS A 277 17.22 -12.41 20.93
C LYS A 277 17.03 -12.44 19.42
N PHE A 278 18.09 -12.21 18.65
CA PHE A 278 18.00 -12.03 17.19
C PHE A 278 18.60 -13.19 16.38
N LYS A 279 19.18 -14.19 17.06
CA LYS A 279 19.88 -15.35 16.47
C LYS A 279 20.88 -14.92 15.39
N LEU A 280 21.62 -13.84 15.63
CA LEU A 280 22.48 -13.19 14.63
C LEU A 280 23.92 -13.03 15.15
N ASP A 281 24.88 -13.48 14.34
CA ASP A 281 26.31 -13.27 14.61
C ASP A 281 26.76 -11.93 14.04
N LEU A 282 27.12 -10.97 14.90
CA LEU A 282 27.59 -9.66 14.47
C LEU A 282 29.00 -9.75 13.86
N LYS A 283 29.14 -9.31 12.61
CA LYS A 283 30.41 -9.13 11.92
C LYS A 283 30.70 -7.64 11.75
N SER A 284 31.97 -7.27 11.58
CA SER A 284 32.37 -5.88 11.31
C SER A 284 31.62 -5.27 10.12
N THR A 285 31.33 -6.08 9.11
CA THR A 285 30.57 -5.71 7.90
C THR A 285 29.16 -5.20 8.20
N HIS A 286 28.54 -5.61 9.31
CA HIS A 286 27.19 -5.15 9.68
C HIS A 286 27.20 -3.72 10.21
N LEU A 287 28.26 -3.31 10.93
CA LEU A 287 28.42 -1.93 11.37
C LEU A 287 28.74 -1.01 10.20
N ASP A 288 29.57 -1.46 9.26
CA ASP A 288 29.88 -0.71 8.03
C ASP A 288 28.61 -0.52 7.17
N LEU A 289 27.68 -1.48 7.20
CA LEU A 289 26.38 -1.39 6.51
C LEU A 289 25.46 -0.34 7.14
N LEU A 290 25.43 -0.23 8.47
CA LEU A 290 24.70 0.83 9.18
C LEU A 290 25.23 2.21 8.78
N GLU A 291 26.55 2.37 8.75
CA GLU A 291 27.19 3.64 8.37
C GLU A 291 26.87 4.03 6.92
N LYS A 292 26.91 3.06 5.99
CA LYS A 292 26.49 3.26 4.59
C LYS A 292 25.04 3.72 4.48
N LYS A 293 24.17 3.18 5.33
CA LYS A 293 22.76 3.61 5.43
C LYS A 293 22.58 4.91 6.23
N GLY A 294 23.66 5.52 6.71
CA GLY A 294 23.64 6.83 7.34
C GLY A 294 23.51 6.82 8.86
N LEU A 295 23.46 5.65 9.50
CA LEU A 295 23.49 5.51 10.96
C LEU A 295 24.93 5.32 11.42
N LEU A 296 25.48 6.31 12.12
CA LEU A 296 26.89 6.33 12.51
C LEU A 296 27.10 5.68 13.88
N VAL A 297 28.06 4.76 13.96
CA VAL A 297 28.47 4.09 15.21
C VAL A 297 29.97 4.28 15.43
N LYS A 298 30.36 5.07 16.42
CA LYS A 298 31.77 5.31 16.75
C LYS A 298 32.30 4.27 17.72
N ARG A 299 33.42 3.63 17.37
CA ARG A 299 34.12 2.69 18.26
C ARG A 299 35.10 3.44 19.15
N VAL A 300 35.00 3.29 20.46
CA VAL A 300 35.89 3.89 21.45
C VAL A 300 36.44 2.77 22.33
N SER A 301 37.76 2.62 22.36
CA SER A 301 38.41 1.70 23.29
C SER A 301 38.55 2.37 24.65
N LYS A 302 38.00 1.75 25.70
CA LYS A 302 38.09 2.23 27.08
C LYS A 302 38.25 1.03 28.02
N ASP A 303 39.26 1.06 28.88
CA ASP A 303 39.47 0.06 29.95
C ASP A 303 39.44 -1.41 29.47
N GLN A 304 40.15 -1.72 28.37
CA GLN A 304 40.19 -3.04 27.70
C GLN A 304 38.88 -3.51 27.05
N ALA A 305 37.81 -2.71 27.09
CA ALA A 305 36.55 -2.96 26.40
C ALA A 305 36.37 -2.03 25.18
N VAL A 306 35.64 -2.52 24.17
CA VAL A 306 35.25 -1.72 23.00
C VAL A 306 33.82 -1.21 23.22
N LEU A 307 33.67 0.11 23.34
CA LEU A 307 32.38 0.79 23.44
C LEU A 307 31.93 1.29 22.07
N LEU A 308 30.68 1.02 21.73
CA LEU A 308 29.98 1.57 20.58
C LEU A 308 29.18 2.80 21.00
N LYS A 309 29.56 3.97 20.49
CA LYS A 309 28.86 5.24 20.72
C LYS A 309 27.99 5.64 19.54
N PHE A 310 26.74 5.98 19.79
CA PHE A 310 25.78 6.39 18.77
C PHE A 310 24.74 7.37 19.34
N ASP A 311 24.08 8.16 18.47
CA ASP A 311 23.02 9.08 18.87
C ASP A 311 21.73 8.30 19.16
N LYS A 312 21.25 8.36 20.41
CA LYS A 312 20.08 7.59 20.85
C LYS A 312 18.81 7.99 20.08
N LYS A 313 18.56 9.29 19.93
CA LYS A 313 17.33 9.80 19.30
C LYS A 313 17.29 9.50 17.81
N GLU A 314 18.44 9.63 17.13
CA GLU A 314 18.53 9.29 15.72
C GLU A 314 18.25 7.81 15.48
N PHE A 315 18.83 6.93 16.30
CA PHE A 315 18.62 5.48 16.19
C PHE A 315 17.19 5.07 16.51
N GLU A 316 16.59 5.62 17.58
CA GLU A 316 15.17 5.37 17.93
C GLU A 316 14.25 5.76 16.76
N ARG A 317 14.46 6.94 16.18
CA ARG A 317 13.65 7.45 15.08
C ARG A 317 13.81 6.61 13.80
N VAL A 318 15.05 6.39 13.35
CA VAL A 318 15.31 5.66 12.11
C VAL A 318 14.95 4.17 12.25
N SER A 319 15.20 3.54 13.40
CA SER A 319 14.77 2.16 13.67
C SER A 319 13.23 2.07 13.62
N GLY A 320 12.53 3.04 14.19
CA GLY A 320 11.07 3.15 14.08
C GLY A 320 10.61 3.25 12.62
N PHE A 321 11.25 4.08 11.81
CA PHE A 321 10.94 4.20 10.37
C PHE A 321 11.25 2.93 9.59
N TRP A 322 12.39 2.29 9.86
CA TRP A 322 12.76 1.02 9.23
C TRP A 322 11.78 -0.10 9.58
N SER A 323 11.23 -0.11 10.80
CA SER A 323 10.15 -1.04 11.15
C SER A 323 8.92 -0.85 10.27
N VAL A 324 8.56 0.41 9.95
CA VAL A 324 7.44 0.70 9.05
C VAL A 324 7.77 0.28 7.61
N ILE A 325 8.95 0.61 7.11
CA ILE A 325 9.35 0.28 5.74
C ILE A 325 9.45 -1.24 5.54
N HIS A 326 10.06 -1.96 6.50
CA HIS A 326 10.18 -3.42 6.44
C HIS A 326 8.80 -4.08 6.34
N GLU A 327 7.83 -3.60 7.11
CA GLU A 327 6.46 -4.12 7.07
C GLU A 327 5.76 -3.72 5.75
N ILE A 328 5.97 -2.51 5.24
CA ILE A 328 5.48 -2.09 3.92
C ILE A 328 5.99 -3.02 2.82
N ASP A 329 7.29 -3.30 2.78
CA ASP A 329 7.91 -4.16 1.76
C ASP A 329 7.36 -5.59 1.83
N LYS A 330 7.26 -6.17 3.05
CA LYS A 330 6.65 -7.49 3.29
C LYS A 330 5.23 -7.58 2.74
N TRP A 331 4.38 -6.58 2.98
CA TRP A 331 2.99 -6.61 2.51
C TRP A 331 2.83 -6.25 1.05
N ASN A 332 3.74 -5.46 0.48
CA ASN A 332 3.80 -5.21 -0.96
C ASN A 332 4.11 -6.48 -1.74
N GLU A 333 4.97 -7.36 -1.21
CA GLU A 333 5.25 -8.68 -1.81
C GLU A 333 4.05 -9.62 -1.71
N LYS A 334 3.36 -9.65 -0.58
CA LYS A 334 2.18 -10.51 -0.36
C LYS A 334 0.91 -9.99 -1.04
N GLY A 335 0.85 -8.69 -1.31
CA GLY A 335 -0.25 -7.99 -1.98
C GLY A 335 -1.46 -7.63 -1.11
N LEU A 336 -1.55 -8.10 0.14
CA LEU A 336 -2.63 -7.78 1.07
C LEU A 336 -2.17 -7.89 2.52
N VAL A 337 -2.56 -6.92 3.36
CA VAL A 337 -2.28 -6.93 4.81
C VAL A 337 -3.22 -7.92 5.51
N ASP A 338 -2.69 -9.03 6.01
CA ASP A 338 -3.46 -10.04 6.75
C ASP A 338 -3.31 -9.82 8.25
N LEU A 339 -4.36 -9.35 8.93
CA LEU A 339 -4.36 -9.04 10.37
C LEU A 339 -4.10 -10.25 11.28
N ASN A 340 -4.31 -11.48 10.80
CA ASN A 340 -4.21 -12.69 11.63
C ASN A 340 -2.80 -13.32 11.63
N GLU A 341 -1.91 -12.87 10.75
CA GLU A 341 -0.52 -13.35 10.75
C GLU A 341 0.29 -12.72 11.90
N SER A 342 0.75 -13.54 12.85
CA SER A 342 1.59 -13.15 13.99
C SER A 342 3.02 -12.76 13.55
N GLU A 343 3.66 -11.85 14.28
CA GLU A 343 5.02 -11.32 13.98
C GLU A 343 6.18 -12.31 14.25
N GLU A 344 5.94 -13.61 14.41
CA GLU A 344 7.00 -14.57 14.70
C GLU A 344 7.42 -15.39 13.46
N GLU A 345 8.74 -15.39 13.24
CA GLU A 345 9.55 -16.20 12.33
C GLU A 345 9.50 -15.75 10.84
N GLY A 346 10.49 -15.00 10.35
CA GLY A 346 11.87 -15.47 10.28
C GLY A 346 11.94 -16.67 9.34
N SER A 347 12.20 -16.40 8.06
CA SER A 347 12.39 -17.37 6.97
C SER A 347 11.24 -18.37 6.77
N ALA A 348 10.39 -18.10 5.79
CA ALA A 348 10.15 -19.17 4.83
C ALA A 348 11.51 -19.47 4.20
N GLU A 349 12.31 -20.36 4.82
CA GLU A 349 13.30 -21.09 4.06
C GLU A 349 12.52 -21.63 2.87
N ALA A 350 12.85 -21.15 1.67
CA ALA A 350 12.44 -21.84 0.46
C ALA A 350 13.13 -23.20 0.52
N THR A 351 12.53 -24.16 1.24
CA THR A 351 12.95 -25.55 1.24
C THR A 351 12.68 -26.06 -0.15
N SER A 352 13.60 -25.77 -1.05
CA SER A 352 13.64 -26.35 -2.37
C SER A 352 13.86 -27.85 -2.15
N GLN A 353 12.84 -28.64 -2.45
CA GLN A 353 12.92 -30.09 -2.30
C GLN A 353 13.55 -30.68 -3.55
N CYS A 354 14.44 -31.65 -3.37
CA CYS A 354 15.03 -32.36 -4.50
C CYS A 354 13.94 -33.09 -5.30
N PRO A 355 13.83 -32.87 -6.62
CA PRO A 355 12.77 -33.48 -7.44
C PRO A 355 12.86 -35.01 -7.51
N GLN A 356 13.98 -35.61 -7.09
CA GLN A 356 14.18 -37.06 -7.13
C GLN A 356 14.00 -37.76 -5.77
N CYS A 357 14.36 -37.13 -4.65
CA CYS A 357 14.28 -37.78 -3.33
C CYS A 357 13.47 -36.99 -2.29
N SER A 358 12.93 -35.83 -2.66
CA SER A 358 12.22 -34.89 -1.78
C SER A 358 13.04 -34.40 -0.56
N GLY A 359 14.36 -34.65 -0.54
CA GLY A 359 15.26 -34.15 0.49
C GLY A 359 15.45 -32.64 0.41
N VAL A 360 15.65 -31.99 1.55
CA VAL A 360 15.82 -30.53 1.66
C VAL A 360 17.13 -30.10 1.00
N ILE A 361 17.06 -29.20 0.03
CA ILE A 361 18.24 -28.60 -0.61
C ILE A 361 18.65 -27.37 0.18
N GLN A 362 19.92 -27.31 0.58
CA GLN A 362 20.52 -26.09 1.14
C GLN A 362 20.95 -25.16 -0.01
N GLU A 363 20.58 -23.88 0.07
CA GLU A 363 20.91 -22.88 -0.97
C GLU A 363 22.42 -22.82 -1.24
N GLY A 364 22.81 -22.91 -2.52
CA GLY A 364 24.21 -22.80 -2.99
C GLY A 364 24.89 -24.11 -3.42
N HIS A 365 24.26 -25.28 -3.21
CA HIS A 365 24.82 -26.57 -3.65
C HIS A 365 24.34 -26.99 -5.04
N LYS A 366 25.28 -27.31 -5.96
CA LYS A 366 25.00 -27.82 -7.32
C LYS A 366 24.48 -29.27 -7.35
N PHE A 367 24.47 -29.95 -6.20
CA PHE A 367 24.07 -31.35 -6.06
C PHE A 367 23.30 -31.54 -4.76
N CYS A 368 22.28 -32.39 -4.78
CA CYS A 368 21.54 -32.79 -3.58
C CYS A 368 22.44 -33.62 -2.65
N SER A 369 22.53 -33.23 -1.39
CA SER A 369 23.34 -33.88 -0.36
C SER A 369 22.86 -35.28 0.04
N SER A 370 21.58 -35.60 -0.17
CA SER A 370 21.02 -36.92 0.19
C SER A 370 21.14 -37.97 -0.91
N CYS A 371 21.08 -37.59 -2.19
CA CYS A 371 21.04 -38.55 -3.30
C CYS A 371 22.05 -38.26 -4.43
N GLY A 372 22.82 -37.16 -4.34
CA GLY A 372 23.81 -36.79 -5.36
C GLY A 372 23.24 -36.24 -6.67
N PHE A 373 21.91 -36.03 -6.76
CA PHE A 373 21.27 -35.51 -7.96
C PHE A 373 21.75 -34.10 -8.30
N LYS A 374 22.13 -33.85 -9.55
CA LYS A 374 22.61 -32.54 -10.01
C LYS A 374 21.44 -31.58 -10.18
N LEU A 375 21.43 -30.51 -9.41
CA LEU A 375 20.43 -29.45 -9.49
C LEU A 375 20.83 -28.50 -10.62
N ALA A 376 19.94 -28.30 -11.60
CA ALA A 376 20.18 -27.35 -12.69
C ALA A 376 20.30 -25.94 -12.10
N ALA A 377 21.28 -25.19 -12.61
CA ALA A 377 21.69 -23.87 -12.11
C ALA A 377 20.58 -22.82 -12.14
#